data_AF-A0A285R5I1-F1
#
_entry.id   AF-A0A285R5I1-F1
#
_cell.length_a   1.000
_cell.length_b   1.000
_cell.length_c   1.000
_cell.angle_alpha   90.00
_cell.angle_beta   90.00
_cell.angle_gamma   90.00
#
_symmetry.space_group_name_H-M   'P 1'
#
loop_
_entity.id
_entity.type
_entity.pdbx_description
1 polymer ?
#
loop_
_entity_poly.entity_id
_entity_poly.type
_entity_poly.pdbx_seq_one_letter_code
_entity_poly.pdbx_strand_id
1 'polypeptide(L)' 'MAKNDGFERHKQPWTPAEVQKLHTLAKKGMALRAIAKALTRSEESVKERAKADGLSIAKLH' A
#
# COMPACT_ATOMS: atom_id res chain seq x y z
N MET A 1 34.37 -6.93 -6.72
CA MET A 1 33.33 -7.60 -5.91
C MET A 1 31.97 -7.01 -6.22
N ALA A 2 30.98 -7.85 -6.51
CA ALA A 2 29.65 -7.48 -7.00
C ALA A 2 28.75 -6.88 -5.90
N LYS A 3 27.85 -5.99 -6.34
CA LYS A 3 26.88 -5.19 -5.58
C LYS A 3 25.72 -6.07 -5.07
N ASN A 4 25.68 -6.39 -3.77
CA ASN A 4 24.49 -6.93 -3.11
C ASN A 4 24.71 -6.89 -1.60
N ASP A 5 24.08 -5.96 -0.88
CA ASP A 5 23.39 -6.20 0.40
C ASP A 5 22.80 -4.88 0.92
N GLY A 6 21.62 -4.93 1.54
CA GLY A 6 20.97 -3.75 2.13
C GLY A 6 20.10 -2.97 1.15
N PHE A 7 19.03 -3.60 0.63
CA PHE A 7 17.83 -2.82 0.34
C PHE A 7 17.39 -2.17 1.65
N GLU A 8 17.91 -0.98 1.93
CA GLU A 8 17.35 -0.03 2.86
C GLU A 8 15.99 0.35 2.27
N ARG A 9 15.03 -0.55 2.41
CA ARG A 9 13.61 -0.24 2.45
C ARG A 9 13.46 0.62 3.70
N HIS A 10 13.98 1.85 3.64
CA HIS A 10 13.37 2.97 4.31
C HIS A 10 11.90 2.80 3.98
N LYS A 11 11.16 2.26 4.95
CA LYS A 11 9.72 2.14 4.92
C LYS A 11 9.27 3.58 4.76
N GLN A 12 9.18 4.01 3.50
CA GLN A 12 8.84 5.37 3.11
C GLN A 12 7.58 5.67 3.91
N PRO A 13 7.68 6.55 4.93
CA PRO A 13 6.69 6.63 5.97
C PRO A 13 5.36 6.96 5.31
N TRP A 14 4.32 6.20 5.66
CA TRP A 14 3.00 6.46 5.16
C TRP A 14 2.58 7.85 5.62
N THR A 15 2.49 8.78 4.66
CA THR A 15 1.99 10.11 4.99
C THR A 15 0.50 10.01 5.32
N PRO A 16 -0.03 10.86 6.22
CA PRO A 16 -1.45 10.85 6.55
C PRO A 16 -2.33 11.06 5.31
N ALA A 17 -1.84 11.81 4.31
CA ALA A 17 -2.52 11.99 3.03
C ALA A 17 -2.63 10.68 2.21
N GLU A 18 -1.57 9.86 2.16
CA GLU A 18 -1.60 8.55 1.49
C GLU A 18 -2.55 7.59 2.19
N VAL A 19 -2.53 7.56 3.53
CA VAL A 19 -3.44 6.74 4.34
C VAL A 19 -4.89 7.13 4.07
N GLN A 20 -5.18 8.43 4.06
CA GLN A 20 -6.52 8.94 3.81
C GLN A 20 -7.00 8.66 2.38
N LYS A 21 -6.09 8.71 1.40
CA LYS A 21 -6.36 8.25 0.03
C LYS A 21 -6.65 6.76 0.00
N LEU A 22 -5.85 5.94 0.68
CA LEU A 22 -6.05 4.50 0.79
C LEU A 22 -7.44 4.20 1.40
N HIS A 23 -7.83 4.88 2.48
CA HIS A 23 -9.17 4.77 3.08
C HIS A 23 -10.27 5.13 2.10
N THR A 24 -10.12 6.24 1.39
CA THR A 24 -11.12 6.73 0.45
C THR A 24 -11.30 5.75 -0.72
N LEU A 25 -10.20 5.21 -1.25
CA LEU A 25 -10.24 4.24 -2.34
C LEU A 25 -10.76 2.87 -1.88
N ALA A 26 -10.39 2.43 -0.68
CA ALA A 26 -10.90 1.21 -0.05
C ALA A 26 -12.41 1.31 0.22
N LYS A 27 -12.88 2.45 0.74
CA LYS A 27 -14.31 2.72 0.97
C LYS A 27 -15.11 2.80 -0.33
N LYS A 28 -14.48 3.23 -1.43
CA LYS A 28 -15.05 3.16 -2.79
C LYS A 28 -15.12 1.72 -3.35
N GLY A 29 -14.55 0.72 -2.66
CA GLY A 29 -14.51 -0.65 -3.14
C GLY A 29 -13.48 -0.88 -4.26
N MET A 30 -12.45 -0.03 -4.38
CA MET A 30 -11.39 -0.26 -5.36
C MET A 30 -10.56 -1.49 -5.02
N ALA A 31 -10.13 -2.22 -6.05
CA ALA A 31 -9.26 -3.36 -5.89
C ALA A 31 -7.87 -2.97 -5.38
N LEU A 32 -7.25 -3.86 -4.60
CA LEU A 32 -5.92 -3.67 -4.03
C LEU A 32 -4.86 -3.29 -5.07
N ARG A 33 -4.90 -3.91 -6.26
CA ARG A 33 -4.04 -3.57 -7.41
C ARG A 33 -4.21 -2.15 -7.90
N ALA A 34 -5.45 -1.67 -7.96
CA ALA A 34 -5.75 -0.31 -8.41
C ALA A 34 -5.25 0.71 -7.39
N ILE A 35 -5.45 0.43 -6.09
CA ILE A 35 -4.97 1.29 -5.00
C ILE A 35 -3.42 1.33 -4.98
N ALA A 36 -2.77 0.18 -5.14
CA ALA A 36 -1.32 0.08 -5.26
C ALA A 36 -0.77 0.92 -6.42
N LYS A 37 -1.38 0.80 -7.61
CA LYS A 37 -1.04 1.64 -8.77
C LYS A 37 -1.28 3.13 -8.51
N ALA A 38 -2.41 3.50 -7.92
CA ALA A 38 -2.76 4.88 -7.64
C ALA A 38 -1.84 5.55 -6.59
N LEU A 39 -1.34 4.75 -5.63
CA LEU A 39 -0.41 5.21 -4.61
C LEU A 39 1.06 5.04 -5.01
N THR A 40 1.35 4.46 -6.18
CA THR A 40 2.70 4.09 -6.63
C THR A 40 3.47 3.24 -5.60
N ARG A 41 2.74 2.44 -4.82
CA ARG A 41 3.26 1.53 -3.79
C ARG A 41 3.03 0.08 -4.18
N SER A 42 3.85 -0.82 -3.65
CA SER A 42 3.66 -2.25 -3.84
C SER A 42 2.34 -2.73 -3.21
N GLU A 43 1.72 -3.70 -3.86
CA GLU A 43 0.52 -4.40 -3.37
C GLU A 43 0.69 -4.88 -1.92
N GLU A 44 1.86 -5.39 -1.60
CA GLU A 44 2.22 -5.85 -0.25
C GLU A 44 2.18 -4.71 0.78
N SER A 45 2.73 -3.53 0.47
CA SER A 45 2.72 -2.38 1.38
C SER A 45 1.30 -1.85 1.61
N VAL A 46 0.46 -1.81 0.57
CA VAL A 46 -0.95 -1.40 0.68
C VAL A 46 -1.72 -2.40 1.55
N LYS A 47 -1.47 -3.71 1.36
CA LYS A 47 -2.11 -4.77 2.15
C LYS A 47 -1.74 -4.69 3.63
N GLU A 48 -0.46 -4.52 3.94
CA GLU A 48 0.05 -4.36 5.30
C GLU A 48 -0.57 -3.14 5.97
N ARG A 49 -0.60 -1.99 5.27
CA ARG A 49 -1.21 -0.77 5.80
C ARG A 49 -2.71 -0.91 6.01
N ALA A 50 -3.42 -1.47 5.04
CA ALA A 50 -4.85 -1.73 5.15
C ALA A 50 -5.17 -2.66 6.32
N LYS A 51 -4.36 -3.70 6.55
CA LYS A 51 -4.50 -4.59 7.70
C LYS A 51 -4.25 -3.85 9.02
N ALA A 52 -3.21 -3.01 9.07
CA ALA A 52 -2.90 -2.19 10.25
C ALA A 52 -3.99 -1.18 10.58
N ASP A 53 -4.68 -0.65 9.56
CA ASP A 53 -5.80 0.29 9.69
C ASP A 53 -7.18 -0.42 9.81
N GLY A 54 -7.22 -1.75 9.76
CA GLY A 54 -8.48 -2.52 9.83
C GLY A 54 -9.39 -2.36 8.60
N LEU A 55 -8.83 -1.99 7.45
CA LEU A 55 -9.56 -1.82 6.20
C LEU A 55 -9.69 -3.12 5.41
N SER A 56 -10.93 -3.49 5.09
CA SER A 56 -11.24 -4.56 4.14
C SER A 56 -11.20 -4.04 2.71
N ILE A 57 -10.04 -4.14 2.05
CA ILE A 57 -9.94 -3.90 0.60
C ILE A 57 -10.51 -5.11 -0.13
N ALA A 58 -11.57 -4.88 -0.92
CA ALA A 58 -12.18 -5.91 -1.74
C ALA A 58 -11.10 -6.57 -2.63
N LYS A 59 -10.84 -7.86 -2.36
CA LYS A 59 -10.00 -8.70 -3.21
C LYS A 59 -10.70 -8.81 -4.57
N LEU A 60 -9.98 -8.54 -5.65
CA LEU A 60 -10.46 -8.87 -6.99
C LEU A 60 -10.57 -10.41 -7.07
N HIS A 61 -11.75 -10.92 -7.42
CA HIS A 61 -11.95 -12.29 -7.92
C HIS A 61 -11.60 -12.30 -9.41
#